data_AF-B4J8T1-F1
#
_entry.id   AF-B4J8T1-F1
#
_cell.length_a   1.000
_cell.length_b   1.000
_cell.length_c   1.000
_cell.angle_alpha   90.00
_cell.angle_beta   90.00
_cell.angle_gamma   90.00
#
_symmetry.space_group_name_H-M   'P 1'
#
loop_
_entity.id
_entity.type
_entity.pdbx_description
1 polymer ?
#
loop_
_entity_poly.entity_id
_entity_poly.type
_entity_poly.pdbx_seq_one_letter_code
_entity_poly.pdbx_strand_id
1 'polypeptide(L)'
;MNVENQLKTPLTQIRNLVKHVNKRNFNENSEQIKQLIQDYGVDADRSCLRYLFTVLNLNDPTPNVNAQLQAKLLGAHLQRQLQCSSFVTNICIAFDQHFAKQKSLKPIGLAELIGQVAKHTGINKLCECIFALAVTHSSHPELRQSARDSLRNSLPELLNSYLGQNAATAAAASGLHDISFDLLQYLLCCLGEYVTPQLEKQFLDKLREEFPRELVPLVLAPLLYRGATTTTAAKSSETDAEEETTNSNTSSWSSSNADNLNEVGIEDIYDHLCEIIFTNQVCA
;
A
#
# COMPACT_ATOMS: atom_id res chain seq x y z
N MET A 1 24.94 -23.29 -33.96
CA MET A 1 24.09 -22.72 -32.89
C MET A 1 23.54 -21.41 -33.39
N ASN A 2 22.22 -21.21 -33.32
CA ASN A 2 21.53 -20.11 -33.99
C ASN A 2 21.63 -18.82 -33.17
N VAL A 3 22.36 -17.82 -33.68
CA VAL A 3 22.68 -16.55 -33.00
C VAL A 3 21.48 -15.58 -32.96
N GLU A 4 20.41 -15.87 -33.73
CA GLU A 4 19.22 -15.02 -33.83
C GLU A 4 18.28 -15.06 -32.60
N ASN A 5 18.46 -16.01 -31.68
CA ASN A 5 17.65 -16.08 -30.46
C ASN A 5 18.15 -15.18 -29.31
N GLN A 6 19.32 -14.55 -29.43
CA GLN A 6 19.95 -13.78 -28.34
C GLN A 6 19.64 -12.27 -28.34
N LEU A 7 18.88 -11.74 -29.31
CA LEU A 7 18.60 -10.30 -29.43
C LEU A 7 17.17 -9.86 -29.09
N LYS A 8 16.38 -10.69 -28.39
CA LYS A 8 15.08 -10.23 -27.87
C LYS A 8 15.27 -9.68 -26.47
N THR A 9 15.20 -8.35 -26.32
CA THR A 9 15.13 -7.71 -25.00
C THR A 9 14.08 -8.40 -24.12
N PRO A 10 14.31 -8.53 -22.80
CA PRO A 10 13.38 -9.19 -21.88
C PRO A 10 11.96 -8.62 -21.99
N LEU A 11 11.85 -7.32 -22.26
CA LEU A 11 10.59 -6.61 -22.51
C LEU A 11 9.81 -7.15 -23.72
N THR A 12 10.51 -7.45 -24.82
CA THR A 12 9.92 -8.03 -26.02
C THR A 12 9.46 -9.46 -25.76
N GLN A 13 10.21 -10.22 -24.95
CA GLN A 13 9.83 -11.57 -24.55
C GLN A 13 8.56 -11.57 -23.71
N ILE A 14 8.49 -10.75 -22.65
CA ILE A 14 7.28 -10.59 -21.81
C ILE A 14 6.08 -10.23 -22.67
N ARG A 15 6.24 -9.29 -23.60
CA ARG A 15 5.16 -8.89 -24.52
C ARG A 15 4.63 -10.07 -25.32
N ASN A 16 5.52 -10.87 -25.89
CA ASN A 16 5.15 -12.03 -26.69
C ASN A 16 4.45 -13.11 -25.83
N LEU A 17 4.94 -13.37 -24.62
CA LEU A 17 4.34 -14.35 -23.71
C LEU A 17 2.91 -13.96 -23.32
N VAL A 18 2.67 -12.69 -23.01
CA VAL A 18 1.33 -12.18 -22.69
C VAL A 18 0.42 -12.18 -23.92
N LYS A 19 0.92 -11.76 -25.09
CA LYS A 19 0.12 -11.69 -26.33
C LYS A 19 -0.36 -13.07 -26.79
N HIS A 20 0.50 -14.08 -26.67
CA HIS A 20 0.25 -15.43 -27.19
C HIS A 20 -0.21 -16.42 -26.12
N VAL A 21 -0.70 -15.92 -24.97
CA VAL A 21 -1.25 -16.77 -23.92
C VAL A 21 -2.50 -17.52 -24.39
N ASN A 22 -2.58 -18.79 -24.02
CA ASN A 22 -3.73 -19.67 -24.26
C ASN A 22 -3.79 -20.74 -23.15
N LYS A 23 -4.83 -21.57 -23.15
CA LYS A 23 -5.04 -22.55 -22.09
C LYS A 23 -3.89 -23.56 -21.93
N ARG A 24 -3.14 -23.86 -23.00
CA ARG A 24 -2.07 -24.86 -23.00
C ARG A 24 -0.76 -24.31 -22.43
N ASN A 25 -0.45 -23.05 -22.73
CA ASN A 25 0.81 -22.42 -22.31
C ASN A 25 0.65 -21.45 -21.13
N PHE A 26 -0.55 -21.30 -20.55
CA PHE A 26 -0.79 -20.32 -19.48
C PHE A 26 0.19 -20.48 -18.30
N ASN A 27 0.33 -21.69 -17.77
CA ASN A 27 1.20 -21.96 -16.63
C ASN A 27 2.68 -21.73 -17.00
N GLU A 28 3.10 -22.22 -18.16
CA GLU A 28 4.47 -22.07 -18.64
C GLU A 28 4.83 -20.60 -18.87
N ASN A 29 3.97 -19.85 -19.59
CA ASN A 29 4.16 -18.42 -19.82
C ASN A 29 4.16 -17.64 -18.51
N SER A 30 3.28 -17.99 -17.55
CA SER A 30 3.24 -17.36 -16.24
C SER A 30 4.58 -17.53 -15.50
N GLU A 31 5.13 -18.74 -15.46
CA GLU A 31 6.42 -18.99 -14.80
C GLU A 31 7.58 -18.32 -15.54
N GLN A 32 7.61 -18.35 -16.88
CA GLN A 32 8.63 -17.64 -17.66
C GLN A 32 8.58 -16.13 -17.42
N ILE A 33 7.40 -15.52 -17.33
CA ILE A 33 7.28 -14.09 -17.01
C ILE A 33 7.80 -13.81 -15.60
N LYS A 34 7.48 -14.66 -14.62
CA LYS A 34 8.02 -14.52 -13.25
C LYS A 34 9.54 -14.59 -13.24
N GLN A 35 10.13 -15.56 -13.95
CA GLN A 35 11.59 -15.68 -14.06
C GLN A 35 12.22 -14.45 -14.71
N LEU A 36 11.63 -13.95 -15.80
CA LEU A 36 12.12 -12.72 -16.44
C LEU A 36 12.05 -11.50 -15.52
N ILE A 37 11.03 -11.40 -14.66
CA ILE A 37 10.99 -10.32 -13.67
C ILE A 37 12.06 -10.51 -12.59
N GLN A 38 12.32 -11.75 -12.17
CA GLN A 38 13.37 -12.04 -11.21
C GLN A 38 14.76 -11.71 -11.76
N ASP A 39 15.02 -12.04 -13.03
CA ASP A 39 16.33 -11.85 -13.67
C ASP A 39 16.61 -10.38 -14.02
N TYR A 40 15.59 -9.62 -14.40
CA TYR A 40 15.73 -8.24 -14.91
C TYR A 40 15.13 -7.17 -13.98
N GLY A 41 14.60 -7.58 -12.83
CA GLY A 41 14.17 -6.69 -11.75
C GLY A 41 13.01 -5.77 -12.10
N VAL A 42 13.05 -4.57 -11.51
CA VAL A 42 11.93 -3.62 -11.47
C VAL A 42 11.48 -3.13 -12.85
N ASP A 43 12.38 -3.02 -13.83
CA ASP A 43 12.04 -2.51 -15.16
C ASP A 43 11.25 -3.53 -15.99
N ALA A 44 11.58 -4.81 -15.85
CA ALA A 44 10.81 -5.90 -16.43
C ALA A 44 9.42 -5.99 -15.80
N ASP A 45 9.34 -5.82 -14.47
CA ASP A 45 8.08 -5.80 -13.74
C ASP A 45 7.14 -4.66 -14.20
N ARG A 46 7.63 -3.43 -14.17
CA ARG A 46 6.91 -2.24 -14.64
C ARG A 46 6.40 -2.43 -16.06
N SER A 47 7.25 -2.97 -16.92
CA SER A 47 6.89 -3.21 -18.32
C SER A 47 5.85 -4.30 -18.49
N CYS A 48 5.90 -5.34 -17.67
CA CYS A 48 4.90 -6.40 -17.64
C CYS A 48 3.53 -5.85 -17.26
N LEU A 49 3.43 -5.17 -16.11
CA LEU A 49 2.20 -4.53 -15.64
C LEU A 49 1.61 -3.57 -16.68
N ARG A 50 2.46 -2.67 -17.21
CA ARG A 50 2.06 -1.72 -18.25
C ARG A 50 1.48 -2.43 -19.48
N TYR A 51 2.13 -3.50 -19.92
CA TYR A 51 1.67 -4.23 -21.10
C TYR A 51 0.35 -4.95 -20.83
N LEU A 52 0.22 -5.62 -19.68
CA LEU A 52 -1.00 -6.30 -19.25
C LEU A 52 -2.19 -5.34 -19.21
N PHE A 53 -2.03 -4.17 -18.60
CA PHE A 53 -3.08 -3.15 -18.65
C PHE A 53 -3.35 -2.66 -20.07
N THR A 54 -2.32 -2.48 -20.91
CA THR A 54 -2.51 -1.98 -22.29
C THR A 54 -3.30 -2.95 -23.18
N VAL A 55 -3.14 -4.27 -23.02
CA VAL A 55 -3.83 -5.26 -23.87
C VAL A 55 -5.25 -5.56 -23.43
N LEU A 56 -5.59 -5.25 -22.18
CA LEU A 56 -6.91 -5.51 -21.62
C LEU A 56 -7.89 -4.40 -21.96
N ASN A 57 -9.07 -4.80 -22.43
CA ASN A 57 -10.21 -3.92 -22.51
C ASN A 57 -11.14 -4.18 -21.32
N LEU A 58 -11.02 -3.38 -20.26
CA LEU A 58 -11.83 -3.49 -19.04
C LEU A 58 -13.32 -3.16 -19.27
N ASN A 59 -13.67 -2.63 -20.44
CA ASN A 59 -15.04 -2.28 -20.82
C ASN A 59 -15.70 -3.36 -21.71
N ASP A 60 -15.00 -4.43 -22.06
CA ASP A 60 -15.57 -5.51 -22.89
C ASP A 60 -16.48 -6.42 -22.04
N PRO A 61 -17.81 -6.44 -22.27
CA PRO A 61 -18.72 -7.28 -21.49
C PRO A 61 -18.55 -8.78 -21.78
N THR A 62 -17.91 -9.14 -22.89
CA THR A 62 -17.77 -10.52 -23.35
C THR A 62 -16.33 -10.82 -23.76
N PRO A 63 -15.37 -10.78 -22.81
CA PRO A 63 -13.97 -10.99 -23.12
C PRO A 63 -13.74 -12.41 -23.66
N ASN A 64 -13.03 -12.50 -24.78
CA ASN A 64 -12.63 -13.79 -25.34
C ASN A 64 -11.68 -14.55 -24.38
N VAL A 65 -11.45 -15.84 -24.63
CA VAL A 65 -10.62 -16.71 -23.78
C VAL A 65 -9.20 -16.15 -23.57
N ASN A 66 -8.60 -15.55 -24.59
CA ASN A 66 -7.25 -14.98 -24.47
C ASN A 66 -7.26 -13.73 -23.55
N ALA A 67 -8.24 -12.85 -23.70
CA ALA A 67 -8.43 -11.69 -22.81
C ALA A 67 -8.69 -12.11 -21.35
N GLN A 68 -9.48 -13.17 -21.13
CA GLN A 68 -9.69 -13.73 -19.78
C GLN A 68 -8.39 -14.25 -19.16
N LEU A 69 -7.55 -14.94 -19.95
CA LEU A 69 -6.25 -15.41 -19.49
C LEU A 69 -5.27 -14.24 -19.22
N GLN A 70 -5.29 -13.20 -20.04
CA GLN A 70 -4.52 -11.98 -19.80
C GLN A 70 -4.98 -11.26 -18.53
N ALA A 71 -6.29 -11.22 -18.26
CA ALA A 71 -6.82 -10.63 -17.03
C ALA A 71 -6.43 -11.45 -15.80
N LYS A 72 -6.42 -12.78 -15.91
CA LYS A 72 -5.90 -13.67 -14.87
C LYS A 72 -4.40 -13.47 -14.62
N LEU A 73 -3.59 -13.27 -15.67
CA LEU A 73 -2.18 -12.90 -15.51
C LEU A 73 -2.06 -11.55 -14.78
N LEU A 74 -2.82 -10.53 -15.21
CA LEU A 74 -2.83 -9.24 -14.52
C LEU A 74 -3.16 -9.40 -13.04
N GLY A 75 -4.17 -10.20 -12.69
CA GLY A 75 -4.51 -10.46 -11.28
C GLY A 75 -3.37 -11.07 -10.48
N ALA A 76 -2.69 -12.08 -11.03
CA ALA A 76 -1.52 -12.67 -10.38
C ALA A 76 -0.38 -11.66 -10.21
N HIS A 77 -0.15 -10.79 -11.19
CA HIS A 77 0.87 -9.74 -11.12
C HIS A 77 0.52 -8.63 -10.12
N LEU A 78 -0.75 -8.24 -10.03
CA LEU A 78 -1.24 -7.29 -9.02
C LEU A 78 -1.07 -7.87 -7.62
N GLN A 79 -1.42 -9.14 -7.39
CA GLN A 79 -1.16 -9.78 -6.09
C GLN A 79 0.33 -9.84 -5.75
N ARG A 80 1.20 -10.10 -6.74
CA ARG A 80 2.65 -10.09 -6.52
C ARG A 80 3.18 -8.69 -6.15
N GLN A 81 2.55 -7.61 -6.63
CA GLN A 81 2.95 -6.25 -6.26
C GLN A 81 2.84 -6.00 -4.76
N LEU A 82 1.96 -6.69 -4.04
CA LEU A 82 1.85 -6.53 -2.58
C LEU A 82 3.15 -6.87 -1.84
N GLN A 83 4.04 -7.63 -2.46
CA GLN A 83 5.35 -7.99 -1.89
C GLN A 83 6.48 -7.05 -2.34
N CYS A 84 6.17 -6.02 -3.14
CA CYS A 84 7.15 -5.12 -3.74
C CYS A 84 7.04 -3.72 -3.11
N SER A 85 8.15 -3.15 -2.63
CA SER A 85 8.17 -1.78 -2.10
C SER A 85 7.83 -0.72 -3.14
N SER A 86 8.03 -1.01 -4.43
CA SER A 86 7.73 -0.11 -5.55
C SER A 86 6.28 -0.19 -6.06
N PHE A 87 5.38 -0.87 -5.35
CA PHE A 87 4.03 -1.18 -5.86
C PHE A 87 3.24 0.08 -6.26
N VAL A 88 3.28 1.14 -5.44
CA VAL A 88 2.56 2.39 -5.73
C VAL A 88 3.00 2.95 -7.08
N THR A 89 4.30 3.17 -7.25
CA THR A 89 4.86 3.72 -8.49
C THR A 89 4.59 2.81 -9.69
N ASN A 90 4.75 1.49 -9.54
CA ASN A 90 4.54 0.53 -10.62
C ASN A 90 3.07 0.53 -11.08
N ILE A 91 2.12 0.53 -10.14
CA ILE A 91 0.69 0.57 -10.41
C ILE A 91 0.30 1.90 -11.05
N CYS A 92 0.72 3.04 -10.48
CA CYS A 92 0.41 4.37 -11.04
C CYS A 92 0.91 4.52 -12.47
N ILE A 93 2.18 4.19 -12.75
CA ILE A 93 2.74 4.32 -14.10
C ILE A 93 1.97 3.46 -15.11
N ALA A 94 1.64 2.22 -14.74
CA ALA A 94 0.95 1.30 -15.64
C ALA A 94 -0.50 1.72 -15.88
N PHE A 95 -1.19 2.12 -14.81
CA PHE A 95 -2.62 2.42 -14.84
C PHE A 95 -2.93 3.80 -15.43
N ASP A 96 -2.11 4.82 -15.12
CA ASP A 96 -2.22 6.15 -15.74
C ASP A 96 -2.07 6.05 -17.26
N GLN A 97 -1.12 5.26 -17.73
CA GLN A 97 -0.94 5.03 -19.17
C GLN A 97 -2.08 4.25 -19.82
N HIS A 98 -2.71 3.33 -19.08
CA HIS A 98 -3.92 2.67 -19.56
C HIS A 98 -5.06 3.67 -19.67
N PHE A 99 -5.29 4.44 -18.62
CA PHE A 99 -6.33 5.46 -18.57
C PHE A 99 -6.18 6.52 -19.67
N ALA A 100 -4.97 7.03 -19.89
CA ALA A 100 -4.68 8.01 -20.94
C ALA A 100 -4.98 7.49 -22.37
N LYS A 101 -4.98 6.17 -22.59
CA LYS A 101 -5.33 5.55 -23.88
C LYS A 101 -6.84 5.33 -24.05
N GLN A 102 -7.60 5.31 -22.96
CA GLN A 102 -9.05 5.21 -23.02
C GLN A 102 -9.61 6.55 -23.51
N LYS A 103 -10.35 6.53 -24.62
CA LYS A 103 -11.10 7.72 -25.08
C LYS A 103 -12.13 8.05 -24.00
N SER A 104 -12.15 9.30 -23.52
CA SER A 104 -12.87 9.79 -22.32
C SER A 104 -13.95 8.82 -21.80
N LEU A 105 -13.67 8.17 -20.68
CA LEU A 105 -14.66 7.32 -20.04
C LEU A 105 -15.85 8.18 -19.59
N LYS A 106 -17.07 7.67 -19.73
CA LYS A 106 -18.24 8.31 -19.13
C LYS A 106 -18.08 8.32 -17.60
N PRO A 107 -18.66 9.30 -16.86
CA PRO A 107 -18.53 9.40 -15.41
C PRO A 107 -18.84 8.10 -14.66
N ILE A 108 -19.86 7.35 -15.11
CA ILE A 108 -20.24 6.05 -14.54
C ILE A 108 -19.13 5.00 -14.74
N GLY A 109 -18.47 5.00 -15.90
CA GLY A 109 -17.36 4.07 -16.17
C GLY A 109 -16.11 4.40 -15.37
N LEU A 110 -15.91 5.67 -15.01
CA LEU A 110 -14.82 6.10 -14.12
C LEU A 110 -15.06 5.65 -12.67
N ALA A 111 -16.28 5.78 -12.16
CA ALA A 111 -16.62 5.36 -10.79
C ALA A 111 -16.46 3.85 -10.60
N GLU A 112 -16.79 3.06 -11.61
CA GLU A 112 -16.72 1.59 -11.57
C GLU A 112 -15.33 1.04 -11.91
N LEU A 113 -14.38 1.87 -12.31
CA LEU A 113 -13.13 1.40 -12.95
C LEU A 113 -12.30 0.49 -12.03
N ILE A 114 -12.17 0.85 -10.74
CA ILE A 114 -11.47 0.03 -9.75
C ILE A 114 -12.18 -1.33 -9.58
N GLY A 115 -13.51 -1.31 -9.45
CA GLY A 115 -14.32 -2.52 -9.37
C GLY A 115 -14.23 -3.39 -10.63
N GLN A 116 -14.14 -2.78 -11.81
CA GLN A 116 -13.91 -3.52 -13.06
C GLN A 116 -12.55 -4.21 -13.07
N VAL A 117 -11.48 -3.56 -12.58
CA VAL A 117 -10.18 -4.23 -12.45
C VAL A 117 -10.32 -5.45 -11.55
N ALA A 118 -10.94 -5.30 -10.37
CA ALA A 118 -11.13 -6.41 -9.44
C ALA A 118 -11.93 -7.57 -10.07
N LYS A 119 -13.05 -7.24 -10.72
CA LYS A 119 -13.94 -8.21 -11.38
C LYS A 119 -13.25 -8.97 -12.51
N HIS A 120 -12.51 -8.29 -13.39
CA HIS A 120 -11.86 -8.93 -14.55
C HIS A 120 -10.66 -9.78 -14.14
N THR A 121 -9.92 -9.33 -13.13
CA THR A 121 -8.67 -9.99 -12.72
C THR A 121 -8.87 -11.07 -11.67
N GLY A 122 -9.97 -11.02 -10.91
CA GLY A 122 -10.25 -11.96 -9.83
C GLY A 122 -9.30 -11.79 -8.63
N ILE A 123 -8.72 -10.62 -8.44
CA ILE A 123 -7.92 -10.32 -7.24
C ILE A 123 -8.79 -10.36 -5.99
N ASN A 124 -8.18 -10.68 -4.84
CA ASN A 124 -8.88 -10.68 -3.57
C ASN A 124 -9.15 -9.24 -3.09
N LYS A 125 -9.99 -9.11 -2.06
CA LYS A 125 -10.42 -7.80 -1.56
C LYS A 125 -9.26 -6.96 -1.00
N LEU A 126 -8.29 -7.59 -0.33
CA LEU A 126 -7.09 -6.88 0.11
C LEU A 126 -6.34 -6.25 -1.07
N CYS A 127 -6.08 -7.04 -2.13
CA CYS A 127 -5.38 -6.56 -3.30
C CYS A 127 -6.17 -5.47 -4.04
N GLU A 128 -7.51 -5.53 -4.07
CA GLU A 128 -8.37 -4.45 -4.57
C GLU A 128 -8.16 -3.16 -3.77
N CYS A 129 -8.20 -3.23 -2.43
CA CYS A 129 -7.97 -2.05 -1.57
C CYS A 129 -6.56 -1.49 -1.74
N ILE A 130 -5.51 -2.33 -1.78
CA ILE A 130 -4.13 -1.88 -1.98
C ILE A 130 -3.94 -1.27 -3.38
N PHE A 131 -4.56 -1.85 -4.41
CA PHE A 131 -4.57 -1.29 -5.75
C PHE A 131 -5.25 0.09 -5.77
N ALA A 132 -6.42 0.23 -5.15
CA ALA A 132 -7.11 1.50 -5.05
C ALA A 132 -6.28 2.54 -4.28
N LEU A 133 -5.66 2.17 -3.15
CA LEU A 133 -4.75 3.04 -2.40
C LEU A 133 -3.58 3.52 -3.26
N ALA A 134 -2.94 2.63 -4.01
CA ALA A 134 -1.90 3.03 -4.96
C ALA A 134 -2.43 4.06 -5.97
N VAL A 135 -3.62 3.84 -6.55
CA VAL A 135 -4.23 4.76 -7.53
C VAL A 135 -4.58 6.14 -6.93
N THR A 136 -4.69 6.28 -5.60
CA THR A 136 -4.83 7.61 -4.97
C THR A 136 -3.61 8.53 -5.21
N HIS A 137 -2.47 7.96 -5.61
CA HIS A 137 -1.24 8.67 -6.01
C HIS A 137 -1.12 8.89 -7.54
N SER A 138 -2.16 8.59 -8.32
CA SER A 138 -2.21 8.80 -9.77
C SER A 138 -1.94 10.26 -10.16
N SER A 139 -1.32 10.46 -11.34
CA SER A 139 -1.18 11.78 -11.96
C SER A 139 -2.51 12.37 -12.45
N HIS A 140 -3.57 11.57 -12.55
CA HIS A 140 -4.90 11.98 -13.00
C HIS A 140 -5.84 12.24 -11.82
N PRO A 141 -6.34 13.48 -11.61
CA PRO A 141 -7.25 13.81 -10.50
C PRO A 141 -8.53 12.96 -10.48
N GLU A 142 -9.07 12.65 -11.66
CA GLU A 142 -10.26 11.81 -11.84
C GLU A 142 -10.06 10.39 -11.31
N LEU A 143 -8.91 9.78 -11.57
CA LEU A 143 -8.55 8.47 -11.04
C LEU A 143 -8.37 8.51 -9.52
N ARG A 144 -7.69 9.55 -9.01
CA ARG A 144 -7.52 9.72 -7.56
C ARG A 144 -8.88 9.79 -6.86
N GLN A 145 -9.82 10.53 -7.43
CA GLN A 145 -11.17 10.65 -6.86
C GLN A 145 -11.93 9.32 -6.90
N SER A 146 -11.95 8.65 -8.06
CA SER A 146 -12.57 7.33 -8.22
C SER A 146 -12.01 6.29 -7.23
N ALA A 147 -10.69 6.28 -7.04
CA ALA A 147 -10.03 5.40 -6.07
C ALA A 147 -10.47 5.68 -4.63
N ARG A 148 -10.53 6.96 -4.22
CA ARG A 148 -11.02 7.33 -2.88
C ARG A 148 -12.47 6.91 -2.66
N ASP A 149 -13.32 7.10 -3.67
CA ASP A 149 -14.74 6.72 -3.59
C ASP A 149 -14.89 5.19 -3.48
N SER A 150 -14.08 4.43 -4.21
CA SER A 150 -14.02 2.96 -4.09
C SER A 150 -13.54 2.51 -2.70
N LEU A 151 -12.54 3.18 -2.13
CA LEU A 151 -12.00 2.86 -0.80
C LEU A 151 -12.99 3.06 0.34
N ARG A 152 -13.83 4.09 0.27
CA ARG A 152 -14.88 4.35 1.28
C ARG A 152 -15.89 3.20 1.43
N ASN A 153 -16.01 2.34 0.41
CA ASN A 153 -16.85 1.16 0.47
C ASN A 153 -16.05 -0.12 0.72
N SER A 154 -14.96 -0.31 -0.05
CA SER A 154 -14.18 -1.55 -0.05
C SER A 154 -13.36 -1.77 1.22
N LEU A 155 -12.81 -0.71 1.82
CA LEU A 155 -11.97 -0.85 3.00
C LEU A 155 -12.78 -1.20 4.25
N PRO A 156 -13.93 -0.53 4.56
CA PRO A 156 -14.81 -1.00 5.63
C PRO A 156 -15.28 -2.46 5.44
N GLU A 157 -15.58 -2.86 4.21
CA GLU A 157 -15.96 -4.25 3.90
C GLU A 157 -14.85 -5.25 4.24
N LEU A 158 -13.60 -4.93 3.89
CA LEU A 158 -12.42 -5.74 4.21
C LEU A 158 -12.23 -5.88 5.73
N LEU A 159 -12.33 -4.77 6.49
CA LEU A 159 -12.15 -4.79 7.94
C LEU A 159 -13.28 -5.54 8.65
N ASN A 160 -14.54 -5.35 8.24
CA ASN A 160 -15.67 -6.08 8.81
C ASN A 160 -15.58 -7.59 8.55
N SER A 161 -15.07 -7.98 7.37
CA SER A 161 -14.76 -9.38 7.04
C SER A 161 -13.72 -9.96 8.00
N TYR A 162 -12.61 -9.25 8.21
CA TYR A 162 -11.55 -9.66 9.14
C TYR A 162 -12.02 -9.73 10.60
N LEU A 163 -12.88 -8.81 11.03
CA LEU A 163 -13.48 -8.83 12.37
C LEU A 163 -14.54 -9.93 12.56
N GLY A 164 -14.82 -10.76 11.55
CA GLY A 164 -15.81 -11.82 11.61
C GLY A 164 -17.26 -11.32 11.67
N GLN A 165 -17.49 -10.04 11.38
CA GLN A 165 -18.82 -9.42 11.45
C GLN A 165 -19.69 -9.75 10.22
N ASN A 166 -19.09 -10.34 9.18
CA ASN A 166 -19.81 -10.78 7.98
C ASN A 166 -19.36 -12.18 7.54
N ALA A 167 -20.16 -13.19 7.90
CA ALA A 167 -19.88 -14.59 7.56
C ALA A 167 -19.88 -14.87 6.05
N ALA A 168 -20.58 -14.06 5.25
CA ALA A 168 -20.61 -14.19 3.79
C ALA A 168 -19.28 -13.80 3.12
N THR A 169 -18.41 -13.07 3.82
CA THR A 169 -17.11 -12.59 3.30
C THR A 169 -15.93 -13.21 4.03
N ALA A 170 -16.09 -14.28 4.81
CA ALA A 170 -14.99 -14.92 5.56
C ALA A 170 -13.76 -15.28 4.70
N ALA A 171 -13.95 -15.57 3.39
CA ALA A 171 -12.84 -15.81 2.46
C ALA A 171 -11.96 -14.55 2.21
N ALA A 172 -12.55 -13.34 2.31
CA ALA A 172 -11.82 -12.07 2.16
C ALA A 172 -10.92 -11.75 3.36
N ALA A 173 -11.22 -12.29 4.55
CA ALA A 173 -10.42 -12.13 5.76
C ALA A 173 -9.01 -12.75 5.61
N SER A 174 -8.89 -13.86 4.87
CA SER A 174 -7.62 -14.58 4.68
C SER A 174 -6.50 -13.68 4.17
N GLY A 175 -6.81 -12.72 3.29
CA GLY A 175 -5.79 -11.83 2.74
C GLY A 175 -5.13 -10.95 3.78
N LEU A 176 -5.89 -10.47 4.78
CA LEU A 176 -5.38 -9.56 5.80
C LEU A 176 -4.57 -10.29 6.88
N HIS A 177 -4.79 -11.59 7.09
CA HIS A 177 -3.97 -12.40 8.00
C HIS A 177 -2.55 -12.64 7.44
N ASP A 178 -2.40 -12.76 6.12
CA ASP A 178 -1.12 -13.02 5.44
C ASP A 178 -0.43 -11.74 4.92
N ILE A 179 -0.89 -10.56 5.37
CA ILE A 179 -0.33 -9.28 4.93
C ILE A 179 1.08 -9.04 5.51
N SER A 180 1.97 -8.41 4.74
CA SER A 180 3.27 -7.97 5.26
C SER A 180 3.11 -6.79 6.23
N PHE A 181 4.05 -6.64 7.16
CA PHE A 181 4.01 -5.54 8.13
C PHE A 181 4.10 -4.16 7.45
N ASP A 182 4.86 -4.02 6.37
CA ASP A 182 4.98 -2.77 5.63
C ASP A 182 3.64 -2.37 4.98
N LEU A 183 2.92 -3.35 4.41
CA LEU A 183 1.59 -3.08 3.86
C LEU A 183 0.55 -2.83 4.94
N LEU A 184 0.63 -3.53 6.07
CA LEU A 184 -0.25 -3.27 7.21
C LEU A 184 -0.01 -1.86 7.76
N GLN A 185 1.26 -1.43 7.89
CA GLN A 185 1.62 -0.07 8.25
C GLN A 185 1.02 0.94 7.26
N TYR A 186 1.18 0.69 5.96
CA TYR A 186 0.62 1.54 4.92
C TYR A 186 -0.91 1.67 5.03
N LEU A 187 -1.61 0.57 5.30
CA LEU A 187 -3.06 0.56 5.53
C LEU A 187 -3.45 1.35 6.78
N LEU A 188 -2.74 1.15 7.90
CA LEU A 188 -2.97 1.83 9.17
C LEU A 188 -2.84 3.34 9.04
N CYS A 189 -1.89 3.82 8.23
CA CYS A 189 -1.65 5.24 8.01
C CYS A 189 -2.83 5.98 7.33
N CYS A 190 -3.72 5.26 6.64
CA CYS A 190 -4.83 5.87 5.91
C CYS A 190 -6.22 5.54 6.45
N LEU A 191 -6.34 4.74 7.52
CA LEU A 191 -7.66 4.30 8.03
C LEU A 191 -8.62 5.45 8.32
N GLY A 192 -8.13 6.50 9.00
CA GLY A 192 -8.95 7.64 9.39
C GLY A 192 -9.57 8.42 8.22
N GLU A 193 -9.10 8.23 6.99
CA GLU A 193 -9.68 8.86 5.79
C GLU A 193 -10.90 8.10 5.23
N TYR A 194 -10.97 6.78 5.46
CA TYR A 194 -11.88 5.88 4.75
C TYR A 194 -12.81 5.08 5.68
N VAL A 195 -12.54 5.06 6.99
CA VAL A 195 -13.21 4.20 7.95
C VAL A 195 -13.78 5.04 9.09
N THR A 196 -14.89 4.59 9.68
CA THR A 196 -15.47 5.28 10.86
C THR A 196 -14.57 5.09 12.09
N PRO A 197 -14.54 6.05 13.03
CA PRO A 197 -13.74 5.92 14.24
C PRO A 197 -14.08 4.67 15.07
N GLN A 198 -15.34 4.19 15.02
CA GLN A 198 -15.72 2.96 15.71
C GLN A 198 -15.11 1.73 15.06
N LEU A 199 -15.15 1.62 13.73
CA LEU A 199 -14.60 0.47 13.01
C LEU A 199 -13.07 0.47 13.07
N GLU A 200 -12.43 1.64 12.97
CA GLU A 200 -11.00 1.79 13.19
C GLU A 200 -10.60 1.29 14.59
N LYS A 201 -11.32 1.71 15.63
CA LYS A 201 -11.05 1.25 17.01
C LYS A 201 -11.17 -0.27 17.14
N GLN A 202 -12.24 -0.87 16.63
CA GLN A 202 -12.44 -2.33 16.69
C GLN A 202 -11.33 -3.09 15.97
N PHE A 203 -10.91 -2.60 14.79
CA PHE A 203 -9.81 -3.17 14.05
C PHE A 203 -8.48 -3.07 14.80
N LEU A 204 -8.18 -1.91 15.39
CA LEU A 204 -6.98 -1.73 16.20
C LEU A 204 -7.00 -2.59 17.48
N ASP A 205 -8.14 -2.73 18.14
CA ASP A 205 -8.28 -3.61 19.31
C ASP A 205 -7.99 -5.07 18.92
N LYS A 206 -8.54 -5.54 17.79
CA LYS A 206 -8.24 -6.88 17.26
C LYS A 206 -6.75 -7.06 16.93
N LEU A 207 -6.13 -6.09 16.27
CA LEU A 207 -4.70 -6.14 15.98
C LEU A 207 -3.84 -6.15 17.24
N ARG A 208 -4.23 -5.44 18.32
CA ARG A 208 -3.49 -5.48 19.59
C ARG A 208 -3.58 -6.83 20.29
N GLU A 209 -4.65 -7.59 20.07
CA GLU A 209 -4.73 -8.98 20.55
C GLU A 209 -3.75 -9.88 19.78
N GLU A 210 -3.64 -9.69 18.46
CA GLU A 210 -2.75 -10.48 17.60
C GLU A 210 -1.27 -10.07 17.70
N PHE A 211 -1.02 -8.79 18.03
CA PHE A 211 0.31 -8.21 18.21
C PHE A 211 0.43 -7.56 19.59
N PRO A 212 0.61 -8.35 20.67
CA PRO A 212 0.85 -7.81 22.01
C PRO A 212 2.04 -6.85 22.07
N ARG A 213 2.06 -5.95 23.06
CA ARG A 213 3.05 -4.86 23.14
C ARG A 213 4.49 -5.35 23.21
N GLU A 214 4.72 -6.54 23.75
CA GLU A 214 6.04 -7.16 23.86
C GLU A 214 6.51 -7.81 22.55
N LEU A 215 5.59 -8.10 21.63
CA LEU A 215 5.83 -8.87 20.40
C LEU A 215 5.51 -8.09 19.11
N VAL A 216 4.96 -6.88 19.25
CA VAL A 216 4.60 -6.03 18.11
C VAL A 216 5.85 -5.64 17.31
N PRO A 217 5.84 -5.77 15.97
CA PRO A 217 6.90 -5.24 15.13
C PRO A 217 7.10 -3.73 15.37
N LEU A 218 8.36 -3.29 15.44
CA LEU A 218 8.73 -1.88 15.72
C LEU A 218 8.04 -0.88 14.79
N VAL A 219 7.82 -1.27 13.53
CA VAL A 219 7.16 -0.44 12.51
C VAL A 219 5.67 -0.22 12.79
N LEU A 220 5.01 -1.14 13.50
CA LEU A 220 3.59 -1.08 13.83
C LEU A 220 3.32 -0.46 15.20
N ALA A 221 4.27 -0.56 16.15
CA ALA A 221 4.08 -0.12 17.53
C ALA A 221 3.57 1.33 17.68
N PRO A 222 4.11 2.34 16.94
CA PRO A 222 3.65 3.72 17.03
C PRO A 222 2.22 3.93 16.53
N LEU A 223 1.75 3.07 15.61
CA LEU A 223 0.41 3.15 15.05
C LEU A 223 -0.61 2.41 15.92
N LEU A 224 -0.23 1.25 16.47
CA LEU A 224 -1.12 0.47 17.33
C LEU A 224 -1.26 1.05 18.75
N TYR A 225 -0.21 1.68 19.31
CA TYR A 225 -0.20 2.08 20.72
C TYR A 225 -0.03 3.57 20.99
N ARG A 226 -0.42 4.44 20.04
CA ARG A 226 -0.21 5.91 20.08
C ARG A 226 -0.79 6.66 21.29
N GLY A 227 -1.50 6.00 22.21
CA GLY A 227 -2.07 6.57 23.43
C GLY A 227 -1.72 5.87 24.75
N ALA A 228 -0.81 4.89 24.76
CA ALA A 228 -0.53 4.07 25.96
C ALA A 228 0.80 4.42 26.67
N THR A 229 1.39 5.60 26.43
CA THR A 229 2.63 6.03 27.08
C THR A 229 2.44 6.67 28.46
N THR A 230 1.23 6.68 29.02
CA THR A 230 1.04 7.04 30.43
C THR A 230 1.09 5.80 31.32
N THR A 231 2.17 5.72 32.09
CA THR A 231 2.26 5.01 33.39
C THR A 231 2.50 3.50 33.35
N THR A 232 3.75 3.11 33.08
CA THR A 232 4.35 1.91 33.70
C THR A 232 5.75 2.26 34.24
N ALA A 233 5.80 3.25 35.14
CA ALA A 233 6.91 3.39 36.07
C ALA A 233 6.44 2.83 37.43
N ALA A 234 6.92 1.63 37.74
CA ALA A 234 7.00 0.97 39.05
C ALA A 234 6.00 1.40 40.15
N LYS A 235 4.96 0.58 40.37
CA LYS A 235 4.40 0.42 41.73
C LYS A 235 5.28 -0.57 42.49
N SER A 236 6.28 -0.07 43.20
CA SER A 236 6.82 -0.73 44.38
C SER A 236 5.97 -0.33 45.57
N SER A 237 5.39 -1.34 46.20
CA SER A 237 4.67 -1.31 47.46
C SER A 237 5.52 -0.73 48.59
N GLU A 238 4.96 0.18 49.38
CA GLU A 238 5.24 0.29 50.82
C GLU A 238 4.08 1.04 51.51
N THR A 239 3.60 0.42 52.58
CA THR A 239 2.58 0.87 53.54
C THR A 239 3.21 1.84 54.54
N ASP A 240 2.52 2.95 54.88
CA ASP A 240 2.05 3.24 56.25
C ASP A 240 1.46 4.67 56.42
N ALA A 241 0.34 4.69 57.16
CA ALA A 241 -0.15 5.65 58.17
C ALA A 241 -0.23 7.19 57.96
N GLU A 242 -1.45 7.67 58.23
CA GLU A 242 -1.87 8.83 59.06
C GLU A 242 -2.01 10.27 58.49
N GLU A 243 -3.29 10.69 58.52
CA GLU A 243 -3.95 11.96 58.90
C GLU A 243 -3.39 13.39 58.69
N GLU A 244 -4.36 14.22 58.27
CA GLU A 244 -4.63 15.63 58.61
C GLU A 244 -4.07 16.83 57.82
N THR A 245 -5.07 17.63 57.37
CA THR A 245 -5.20 19.11 57.32
C THR A 245 -4.38 19.99 56.35
N THR A 246 -5.17 20.67 55.50
CA THR A 246 -5.09 22.07 55.03
C THR A 246 -3.78 22.86 55.19
N ASN A 247 -3.23 23.37 54.08
CA ASN A 247 -3.23 24.82 53.80
C ASN A 247 -2.68 25.19 52.43
N SER A 248 -3.31 26.22 51.88
CA SER A 248 -2.92 27.07 50.76
C SER A 248 -1.52 27.66 50.95
N ASN A 249 -0.71 27.72 49.89
CA ASN A 249 0.11 28.89 49.61
C ASN A 249 0.62 28.90 48.17
N THR A 250 0.14 29.92 47.44
CA THR A 250 0.81 30.55 46.30
C THR A 250 2.22 31.01 46.68
N SER A 251 3.22 30.68 45.88
CA SER A 251 4.39 31.55 45.71
C SER A 251 4.99 31.39 44.32
N SER A 252 5.06 32.53 43.64
CA SER A 252 5.75 32.81 42.39
C SER A 252 7.25 32.61 42.57
N TRP A 253 7.90 31.87 41.66
CA TRP A 253 9.32 32.06 41.40
C TRP A 253 9.57 32.24 39.90
N SER A 254 10.18 33.39 39.63
CA SER A 254 10.48 33.96 38.34
C SER A 254 11.63 33.25 37.62
N SER A 255 11.53 33.32 36.29
CA SER A 255 12.52 33.08 35.23
C SER A 255 13.97 33.45 35.57
N SER A 256 14.92 32.55 35.27
CA SER A 256 16.22 32.88 34.64
C SER A 256 16.89 31.62 34.08
N ASN A 257 17.62 31.78 32.97
CA ASN A 257 18.46 30.81 32.23
C ASN A 257 17.77 30.04 31.09
N ALA A 258 17.32 30.80 30.08
CA ALA A 258 17.39 30.32 28.70
C ALA A 258 18.78 30.67 28.16
N ASP A 259 19.73 29.74 28.30
CA ASP A 259 20.99 29.78 27.57
C ASP A 259 20.78 29.19 26.17
N ASN A 260 21.23 29.95 25.17
CA ASN A 260 21.02 29.77 23.74
C ASN A 260 21.28 28.34 23.24
N LEU A 261 20.22 27.65 22.84
CA LEU A 261 20.26 26.74 21.70
C LEU A 261 19.70 27.52 20.51
N ASN A 262 20.58 28.00 19.63
CA ASN A 262 20.16 28.51 18.33
C ASN A 262 19.39 27.39 17.62
N GLU A 263 18.08 27.55 17.53
CA GLU A 263 17.22 26.75 16.68
C GLU A 263 17.62 27.02 15.23
N VAL A 264 18.48 26.15 14.68
CA VAL A 264 18.80 26.16 13.25
C VAL A 264 17.52 25.77 12.53
N GLY A 265 17.00 26.67 11.70
CA GLY A 265 15.82 26.40 10.89
C GLY A 265 16.06 25.15 10.05
N ILE A 266 15.08 24.25 9.97
CA ILE A 266 15.15 23.03 9.16
C ILE A 266 15.49 23.35 7.68
N GLU A 267 15.15 24.55 7.23
CA GLU A 267 15.46 25.09 5.91
C GLU A 267 16.97 25.33 5.72
N ASP A 268 17.68 25.85 6.74
CA ASP A 268 19.13 26.07 6.69
C ASP A 268 19.93 24.75 6.68
N ILE A 269 19.37 23.69 7.27
CA ILE A 269 19.96 22.34 7.24
C ILE A 269 19.89 21.75 5.82
N TYR A 270 18.80 21.99 5.10
CA TYR A 270 18.64 21.50 3.72
C TYR A 270 19.60 22.18 2.75
N ASP A 271 19.79 23.49 2.90
CA ASP A 271 20.70 24.25 2.05
C ASP A 271 22.17 23.86 2.30
N HIS A 272 22.55 23.62 3.56
CA HIS A 272 23.90 23.14 3.88
C HIS A 272 24.16 21.70 3.41
N LEU A 273 23.18 20.82 3.48
CA LEU A 273 23.31 19.45 2.95
C LEU A 273 23.41 19.45 1.42
N CYS A 274 22.69 20.33 0.74
CA CYS A 274 22.80 20.47 -0.72
C CYS A 274 24.18 20.98 -1.13
N GLU A 275 24.73 22.01 -0.47
CA GLU A 275 26.09 22.48 -0.74
C GLU A 275 27.14 21.38 -0.53
N ILE A 276 27.07 20.60 0.55
CA ILE A 276 28.03 19.52 0.82
C ILE A 276 27.96 18.42 -0.26
N ILE A 277 26.77 18.09 -0.74
CA ILE A 277 26.57 17.07 -1.77
C ILE A 277 27.09 17.55 -3.14
N PHE A 278 26.83 18.81 -3.50
CA PHE A 278 27.28 19.35 -4.78
C PHE A 278 28.77 19.68 -4.83
N THR A 279 29.39 20.03 -3.70
CA THR A 279 30.83 20.32 -3.65
C THR A 279 31.69 19.04 -3.75
N ASN A 280 31.16 17.89 -3.30
CA ASN A 280 31.86 16.60 -3.37
C ASN A 280 31.76 15.88 -4.73
N GLN A 281 31.03 16.44 -5.71
CA GLN A 281 30.93 15.87 -7.07
C GLN A 281 31.91 16.47 -8.09
N VAL A 282 32.82 17.37 -7.68
CA VAL A 282 33.80 18.01 -8.60
C VAL A 282 35.24 17.48 -8.42
N CYS A 283 35.45 16.52 -7.51
CA CYS A 283 36.75 15.84 -7.37
C CYS A 283 36.58 14.31 -7.44
N ALA A 284 36.26 13.81 -8.63
CA ALA A 284 36.52 12.43 -9.06
C ALA A 284 36.72 12.38 -10.58
#